data_AF-A0A6G3XK51-F1
#
_entry.id   AF-A0A6G3XK51-F1
#
_cell.length_a   1.000
_cell.length_b   1.000
_cell.length_c   1.000
_cell.angle_alpha   90.00
_cell.angle_beta   90.00
_cell.angle_gamma   90.00
#
_symmetry.space_group_name_H-M   'P 1'
#
loop_
_entity.id
_entity.type
_entity.pdbx_description
1 polymer ?
#
loop_
_entity_poly.entity_id
_entity_poly.type
_entity_poly.pdbx_seq_one_letter_code
_entity_poly.pdbx_strand_id
1 'polypeptide(L)' 'TVDTWRQWSYPWKATPGGHTLTVRATDGTGEVQTEKRTKTVPDGASGWHSVVVTVD' A
#
# COMPACT_ATOMS: atom_id res chain seq x y z
N THR A 1 -21.46 7.34 2.75
CA THR A 1 -20.29 7.94 2.06
C THR A 1 -20.13 7.23 0.74
N VAL A 2 -19.88 7.95 -0.36
CA VAL A 2 -19.57 7.30 -1.64
C VAL A 2 -18.20 6.67 -1.50
N ASP A 3 -18.07 5.39 -1.86
CA ASP A 3 -16.81 4.68 -1.79
C ASP A 3 -15.86 5.28 -2.82
N THR A 4 -14.83 5.97 -2.34
CA THR A 4 -13.88 6.69 -3.18
C THR A 4 -12.49 6.52 -2.61
N TRP A 5 -11.52 6.37 -3.51
CA TRP A 5 -10.12 6.33 -3.15
C TRP A 5 -9.69 7.64 -2.48
N ARG A 6 -8.69 7.53 -1.60
CA ARG A 6 -8.03 8.66 -0.95
C ARG A 6 -6.56 8.66 -1.34
N GLN A 7 -6.11 9.77 -1.91
CA GLN A 7 -4.67 9.96 -2.11
C GLN A 7 -4.00 10.17 -0.76
N TRP A 8 -2.79 9.62 -0.61
CA TRP A 8 -1.94 9.86 0.54
C TRP A 8 -0.50 10.02 0.09
N SER A 9 0.31 10.68 0.93
CA SER A 9 1.76 10.79 0.74
C SER A 9 2.46 10.71 2.10
N TYR A 10 3.71 10.24 2.10
CA TYR A 10 4.54 10.15 3.29
C TYR A 10 5.94 10.69 2.97
N PRO A 11 6.37 11.81 3.57
CA PRO A 11 7.72 12.33 3.38
C PRO A 11 8.70 11.42 4.11
N TRP A 12 9.64 10.84 3.37
CA TRP A 12 10.63 9.92 3.90
C TRP A 12 12.04 10.41 3.58
N LYS A 13 12.88 10.52 4.61
CA LYS A 13 14.32 10.80 4.47
C LYS A 13 15.06 9.48 4.24
N ALA A 14 15.28 9.14 2.98
CA ALA A 14 15.94 7.90 2.60
C ALA A 14 17.46 7.94 2.84
N THR A 15 18.04 6.78 3.15
CA THR A 15 19.49 6.57 3.09
C THR A 15 19.86 6.04 1.70
N PRO A 16 21.09 6.25 1.21
CA PRO A 16 21.55 5.64 -0.04
C PRO A 16 21.42 4.10 -0.01
N GLY A 17 21.14 3.49 -1.15
CA GLY A 17 20.98 2.05 -1.33
C GLY A 17 19.60 1.61 -1.83
N GLY A 18 19.41 0.29 -1.89
CA GLY A 18 18.16 -0.33 -2.33
C GLY A 18 17.13 -0.44 -1.19
N HIS A 19 15.88 -0.11 -1.49
CA HIS A 19 14.76 -0.15 -0.54
C HIS A 19 13.55 -0.83 -1.16
N THR A 20 12.83 -1.62 -0.35
CA THR A 20 11.50 -2.12 -0.69
C THR A 20 10.46 -1.33 0.09
N LEU A 21 9.64 -0.55 -0.62
CA LEU A 21 8.56 0.23 -0.03
C LEU A 21 7.28 -0.57 -0.12
N THR A 22 6.64 -0.83 1.02
CA THR A 22 5.40 -1.62 1.13
C THR A 22 4.31 -0.80 1.78
N VAL A 23 3.07 -0.89 1.25
CA VAL A 23 1.93 -0.10 1.73
C VAL A 23 0.76 -1.00 2.15
N ARG A 24 0.03 -0.55 3.18
CA ARG A 24 -1.21 -1.18 3.67
C ARG A 24 -2.21 -0.11 4.12
N ALA A 25 -3.50 -0.37 3.99
CA ALA A 25 -4.57 0.50 4.44
C ALA A 25 -5.37 -0.10 5.61
N THR A 26 -6.05 0.76 6.36
CA THR A 26 -7.10 0.41 7.33
C THR A 26 -8.38 1.11 6.91
N ASP A 27 -9.50 0.38 6.88
CA ASP A 27 -10.79 0.94 6.46
C ASP A 27 -11.51 1.71 7.58
N GLY A 28 -12.73 2.21 7.30
CA GLY A 28 -13.55 2.93 8.27
C GLY A 28 -14.12 2.06 9.40
N THR A 29 -14.02 0.74 9.30
CA THR A 29 -14.43 -0.22 10.34
C THR A 29 -13.27 -0.65 11.24
N GLY A 30 -12.03 -0.30 10.86
CA GLY A 30 -10.81 -0.69 11.56
C GLY A 30 -10.18 -1.97 10.99
N GLU A 31 -10.72 -2.53 9.90
CA GLU A 31 -10.14 -3.68 9.23
C GLU A 31 -8.84 -3.29 8.52
N VAL A 32 -7.76 -4.02 8.82
CA VAL A 32 -6.42 -3.79 8.26
C VAL A 32 -6.21 -4.72 7.07
N GLN A 33 -5.71 -4.18 5.96
CA GLN A 33 -5.34 -4.94 4.79
C GLN A 33 -4.33 -6.06 5.14
N THR A 34 -4.68 -7.29 4.77
CA THR A 34 -3.82 -8.45 5.00
C THR A 34 -2.67 -8.51 3.99
N GLU A 35 -1.59 -9.24 4.32
CA GLU A 35 -0.48 -9.50 3.40
C GLU A 35 -0.89 -10.48 2.28
N LYS A 36 -1.87 -11.35 2.55
CA LYS A 36 -2.32 -12.40 1.63
C LYS A 36 -2.90 -11.78 0.36
N ARG A 37 -2.25 -12.02 -0.78
CA ARG A 37 -2.78 -11.63 -2.08
C ARG A 37 -4.05 -12.41 -2.41
N THR A 38 -5.09 -11.70 -2.81
CA THR A 38 -6.31 -12.30 -3.38
C THR A 38 -6.39 -12.03 -4.87
N LYS A 39 -7.25 -12.78 -5.56
CA LYS A 39 -7.58 -12.49 -6.95
C LYS A 39 -8.27 -11.12 -7.04
N THR A 40 -8.00 -10.40 -8.12
CA THR A 40 -8.39 -9.00 -8.34
C THR A 40 -9.90 -8.79 -8.60
N VAL A 41 -10.69 -9.86 -8.71
CA VAL A 41 -12.10 -9.80 -9.12
C VAL A 41 -12.99 -10.28 -7.98
N PRO A 42 -14.10 -9.59 -7.65
CA PRO A 42 -14.56 -8.30 -8.22
C PRO A 42 -13.96 -7.06 -7.54
N ASP A 43 -13.39 -7.22 -6.33
CA ASP A 43 -13.12 -6.09 -5.42
C ASP A 43 -11.70 -5.48 -5.54
N GLY A 44 -11.04 -5.69 -6.69
CA GLY A 44 -9.66 -5.24 -6.91
C GLY A 44 -8.62 -6.13 -6.24
N ALA A 45 -7.34 -5.82 -6.46
CA ALA A 45 -6.23 -6.57 -5.89
C ALA A 45 -6.08 -6.24 -4.40
N SER A 46 -6.23 -7.23 -3.52
CA SER A 46 -5.85 -7.11 -2.11
C SER A 46 -4.48 -7.74 -1.85
N GLY A 47 -3.95 -7.59 -0.64
CA GLY A 47 -2.55 -7.89 -0.33
C GLY A 47 -1.68 -6.63 -0.41
N TRP A 48 -0.58 -6.60 0.34
CA TRP A 48 0.28 -5.42 0.35
C TRP A 48 0.93 -5.19 -1.03
N HIS A 49 0.93 -3.93 -1.45
CA HIS A 49 1.64 -3.51 -2.66
C HIS A 49 3.04 -3.08 -2.29
N SER A 50 4.03 -3.53 -3.08
CA SER A 50 5.43 -3.21 -2.87
C SER A 50 6.09 -2.72 -4.15
N VAL A 51 6.97 -1.75 -4.02
CA VAL A 51 7.87 -1.27 -5.09
C VAL A 51 9.31 -1.30 -4.60
N VAL A 52 10.25 -1.56 -5.51
CA VAL A 52 11.68 -1.52 -5.22
C VAL A 52 12.24 -0.24 -5.81
N VAL A 53 13.00 0.51 -5.02
CA VAL A 53 13.65 1.76 -5.43
C VAL A 53 15.12 1.74 -5.01
N THR A 54 15.96 2.45 -5.75
CA THR A 54 17.36 2.71 -5.39
C THR A 54 17.51 4.21 -5.17
N VAL A 55 18.17 4.59 -4.07
CA VAL A 55 18.48 5.97 -3.72
C VAL A 55 19.99 6.16 -3.82
N ASP A 56 20.42 7.18 -4.55
CA ASP A 56 21.82 7.56 -4.73
C ASP A 56 22.31 8.52 -3.63
#